data_AF-A0A0F9PSJ2-F1
#
_entry.id   AF-A0A0F9PSJ2-F1
#
_cell.length_a   1.000
_cell.length_b   1.000
_cell.length_c   1.000
_cell.angle_alpha   90.00
_cell.angle_beta   90.00
_cell.angle_gamma   90.00
#
_symmetry.space_group_name_H-M   'P 1'
#
loop_
_entity.id
_entity.type
_entity.pdbx_description
1 polymer ?
#
loop_
_entity_poly.entity_id
_entity_poly.type
_entity_poly.pdbx_seq_one_letter_code
_entity_poly.pdbx_strand_id
1 'polypeptide(L)'
;MQKSKIDLNQTSVEYSPGKDPFEKARSKSSRSWILKHMFHGPNKILLIIVFFTTIISANLNSITYIVLGNAIVEFMSFPPDYSILLPYVILILLLNLGTPILRVISFMLREI
;
A
#
# COMPACT_ATOMS: atom_id res chain seq x y z
N MET A 1 -34.18 39.90 45.58
CA MET A 1 -33.29 39.71 44.41
C MET A 1 -32.92 38.24 44.31
N GLN A 2 -33.58 37.52 43.40
CA GLN A 2 -33.36 36.08 43.19
C GLN A 2 -32.22 35.95 42.17
N LYS A 3 -31.05 35.47 42.60
CA LYS A 3 -29.94 35.17 41.69
C LYS A 3 -30.36 34.01 40.80
N SER A 4 -30.55 34.27 39.50
CA SER A 4 -30.72 33.21 38.52
C SER A 4 -29.46 32.34 38.56
N LYS A 5 -29.64 31.05 38.87
CA LYS A 5 -28.59 30.06 38.69
C LYS A 5 -28.38 29.91 37.18
N ILE A 6 -27.28 30.47 36.69
CA ILE A 6 -26.81 30.22 35.33
C ILE A 6 -26.34 28.77 35.31
N ASP A 7 -27.08 27.92 34.59
CA ASP A 7 -26.77 26.52 34.41
C ASP A 7 -25.60 26.41 33.42
N LEU A 8 -24.37 26.31 33.94
CA LEU A 8 -23.13 26.26 33.13
C LEU A 8 -23.02 25.00 32.25
N ASN A 9 -23.97 24.06 32.35
CA ASN A 9 -24.00 22.83 31.56
C ASN A 9 -24.65 22.97 30.17
N GLN A 10 -25.19 24.14 29.83
CA GLN A 10 -25.75 24.42 28.50
C GLN A 10 -24.77 25.17 27.58
N THR A 11 -23.47 24.94 27.70
CA THR A 11 -22.54 25.25 26.62
C THR A 11 -22.78 24.27 25.46
N SER A 12 -23.82 24.50 24.68
CA SER A 12 -23.92 23.94 23.32
C SER A 12 -22.76 24.53 22.53
N VAL A 13 -21.64 23.81 22.49
CA VAL A 13 -20.48 24.20 21.69
C VAL A 13 -20.96 24.27 20.24
N GLU A 14 -20.98 25.48 19.69
CA GLU A 14 -21.43 25.77 18.32
C GLU A 14 -20.58 25.01 17.27
N TYR A 15 -19.39 24.56 17.69
CA TYR A 15 -18.49 23.67 16.99
C TYR A 15 -18.29 22.35 17.75
N SER A 16 -19.37 21.69 18.17
CA SER A 16 -19.31 20.28 18.49
C SER A 16 -18.98 19.53 17.20
N PRO A 17 -17.91 18.71 17.14
CA PRO A 17 -17.70 17.81 16.01
C PRO A 17 -18.94 16.93 15.91
N GLY A 18 -19.81 17.22 14.95
CA GLY A 18 -21.04 16.46 14.74
C GLY A 18 -20.70 14.98 14.74
N LYS A 19 -21.24 14.24 15.73
CA LYS A 19 -20.95 12.83 16.04
C LYS A 19 -19.75 12.28 15.28
N ASP A 20 -18.53 12.57 15.76
CA ASP A 20 -17.31 12.00 15.19
C ASP A 20 -17.49 10.46 15.10
N PRO A 21 -17.50 9.86 13.90
CA PRO A 21 -17.74 8.43 13.74
C PRO A 21 -16.69 7.56 14.44
N PHE A 22 -15.57 8.15 14.88
CA PHE A 22 -14.49 7.51 15.59
C PHE A 22 -14.37 7.92 17.06
N GLU A 23 -15.34 8.63 17.63
CA GLU A 23 -15.33 9.05 19.04
C GLU A 23 -15.12 7.85 19.99
N LYS A 24 -15.83 6.74 19.74
CA LYS A 24 -15.67 5.47 20.47
C LYS A 24 -14.29 4.83 20.32
N ALA A 25 -13.57 5.13 19.22
CA ALA A 25 -12.22 4.62 19.00
C ALA A 25 -11.17 5.52 19.66
N ARG A 26 -11.41 6.85 19.67
CA ARG A 26 -10.59 7.85 20.37
C ARG A 26 -10.58 7.59 21.88
N SER A 27 -11.74 7.28 22.47
CA SER A 27 -11.85 6.98 23.91
C SER A 27 -11.15 5.69 24.33
N LYS A 28 -10.96 4.73 23.42
CA LYS A 28 -10.34 3.43 23.73
C LYS A 28 -8.82 3.49 23.73
N SER A 29 -8.21 4.10 22.71
CA SER A 29 -6.75 4.28 22.59
C SER A 29 -6.42 5.05 21.30
N SER A 30 -5.39 5.91 21.35
CA SER A 30 -4.85 6.58 20.15
C SER A 30 -4.49 5.62 19.03
N ARG A 31 -3.96 4.42 19.35
CA ARG A 31 -3.65 3.39 18.34
C ARG A 31 -4.89 2.86 17.65
N SER A 32 -5.96 2.61 18.42
CA SER A 32 -7.24 2.14 17.85
C SER A 32 -7.89 3.19 16.98
N TRP A 33 -7.77 4.47 17.37
CA TRP A 33 -8.26 5.60 16.59
C TRP A 33 -7.55 5.72 15.23
N ILE A 34 -6.21 5.63 15.20
CA ILE A 34 -5.41 5.65 13.97
C ILE A 34 -5.77 4.49 13.05
N LEU A 35 -5.84 3.26 13.58
CA LEU A 35 -6.19 2.10 12.78
C LEU A 35 -7.59 2.23 12.17
N LYS A 36 -8.58 2.71 12.93
CA LYS A 36 -9.91 2.91 12.38
C LYS A 36 -9.95 3.98 11.29
N HIS A 37 -9.11 5.01 11.38
CA HIS A 37 -8.98 6.02 10.31
C HIS A 37 -8.31 5.43 9.07
N MET A 38 -7.21 4.68 9.24
CA MET A 38 -6.50 4.05 8.13
C MET A 38 -7.38 3.06 7.34
N PHE A 39 -8.25 2.32 8.02
CA PHE A 39 -9.15 1.34 7.39
C PHE A 39 -10.56 1.89 7.07
N HIS A 40 -10.77 3.20 7.16
CA HIS A 40 -12.08 3.78 6.88
C HIS A 40 -12.36 3.88 5.37
N GLY A 41 -13.62 3.63 5.00
CA GLY A 41 -14.09 3.84 3.63
C GLY A 41 -13.29 3.06 2.57
N PRO A 42 -12.87 3.71 1.47
CA PRO A 42 -12.12 3.06 0.38
C PRO A 42 -10.67 2.73 0.76
N ASN A 43 -10.09 3.36 1.79
CA ASN A 43 -8.69 3.18 2.17
C ASN A 43 -8.32 1.74 2.50
N LYS A 44 -9.27 0.96 3.05
CA LYS A 44 -9.05 -0.48 3.31
C LYS A 44 -8.73 -1.27 2.04
N ILE A 45 -9.35 -0.92 0.91
CA ILE A 45 -9.13 -1.60 -0.38
C ILE A 45 -7.77 -1.18 -0.94
N LEU A 46 -7.43 0.10 -0.84
CA LEU A 46 -6.13 0.64 -1.26
C LEU A 46 -4.99 -0.04 -0.49
N LEU A 47 -5.12 -0.19 0.83
CA LEU A 47 -4.14 -0.90 1.66
C LEU A 47 -3.97 -2.36 1.22
N ILE A 48 -5.06 -3.05 0.90
CA ILE A 48 -5.02 -4.43 0.39
C ILE A 48 -4.29 -4.49 -0.95
N ILE A 49 -4.59 -3.59 -1.89
CA ILE A 49 -3.92 -3.54 -3.20
C ILE A 49 -2.43 -3.25 -3.03
N VAL A 50 -2.06 -2.25 -2.23
CA VAL A 50 -0.64 -1.91 -1.96
C VAL A 50 0.09 -3.09 -1.32
N PHE A 51 -0.56 -3.80 -0.39
CA PHE A 51 0.02 -4.98 0.24
C PHE A 51 0.31 -6.09 -0.79
N PHE A 52 -0.68 -6.44 -1.62
CA PHE A 52 -0.50 -7.49 -2.63
C PHE A 52 0.48 -7.09 -3.73
N THR A 53 0.43 -5.86 -4.22
CA THR A 53 1.39 -5.36 -5.23
C THR A 53 2.82 -5.36 -4.69
N THR A 54 3.03 -5.07 -3.41
CA THR A 54 4.35 -5.18 -2.76
C THR A 54 4.85 -6.62 -2.75
N ILE A 55 3.99 -7.59 -2.39
CA ILE A 55 4.34 -9.02 -2.42
C ILE A 55 4.67 -9.47 -3.85
N ILE A 56 3.85 -9.09 -4.83
CA ILE A 56 4.08 -9.45 -6.24
C ILE A 56 5.40 -8.86 -6.72
N SER A 57 5.67 -7.59 -6.41
CA SER A 57 6.92 -6.93 -6.80
C SER A 57 8.15 -7.62 -6.19
N ALA A 58 8.10 -8.03 -4.92
CA ALA A 58 9.18 -8.77 -4.28
C ALA A 58 9.43 -10.12 -4.98
N ASN A 59 8.38 -10.83 -5.36
CA ASN A 59 8.49 -12.10 -6.08
C ASN A 59 9.04 -11.93 -7.51
N LEU A 60 8.59 -10.91 -8.25
CA LEU A 60 9.12 -10.59 -9.58
C LEU A 60 10.62 -10.31 -9.54
N ASN A 61 11.08 -9.59 -8.53
CA ASN A 61 12.50 -9.33 -8.33
C ASN A 61 13.29 -10.63 -8.05
N SER A 62 12.75 -11.51 -7.20
CA SER A 62 13.34 -12.82 -6.92
C SER A 62 13.45 -13.68 -8.19
N ILE A 63 12.37 -13.76 -8.98
CA ILE A 63 12.34 -14.49 -10.25
C ILE A 63 13.38 -13.93 -11.23
N THR A 64 13.55 -12.60 -11.27
CA THR A 64 14.54 -11.96 -12.14
C THR A 64 15.96 -12.47 -11.88
N TYR A 65 16.35 -12.65 -10.62
CA TYR A 65 17.67 -13.20 -10.27
C TYR A 65 17.83 -14.66 -10.68
N ILE A 66 16.78 -15.47 -10.55
CA ILE A 66 16.78 -16.87 -11.00
C ILE A 66 16.97 -16.93 -12.52
N VAL A 67 16.20 -16.13 -13.26
CA VAL A 67 16.28 -16.06 -14.73
C VAL A 67 17.66 -15.59 -15.19
N LEU A 68 18.24 -14.59 -14.52
CA LEU A 68 19.61 -14.14 -14.81
C LEU A 68 20.64 -15.26 -14.57
N GLY A 69 20.51 -16.00 -13.48
CA GLY A 69 21.37 -17.15 -13.19
C GLY A 69 21.31 -18.22 -14.28
N ASN A 70 20.08 -18.59 -14.70
CA ASN A 70 19.87 -19.56 -15.77
C ASN A 70 20.46 -19.07 -17.10
N ALA A 71 20.25 -17.80 -17.46
CA ALA A 71 20.82 -17.21 -18.66
C ALA A 71 22.35 -17.31 -18.68
N ILE A 72 23.01 -17.00 -17.55
CA ILE A 72 24.46 -17.13 -17.43
C ILE A 72 24.91 -18.58 -17.63
N VAL A 73 24.24 -19.54 -16.98
CA VAL A 73 24.59 -20.97 -17.10
C VAL A 73 24.45 -21.45 -18.54
N GLU A 74 23.38 -21.06 -19.24
CA GLU A 74 23.15 -21.47 -20.63
C GLU A 74 24.15 -20.82 -21.59
N PHE A 75 24.52 -19.55 -21.40
CA PHE A 75 25.56 -18.92 -22.23
C PHE A 75 26.97 -19.44 -21.95
N MET A 76 27.22 -19.96 -20.76
CA MET A 76 28.49 -20.60 -20.39
C MET A 76 28.53 -22.09 -20.74
N SER A 77 27.40 -22.68 -21.17
CA SER A 77 27.37 -24.07 -21.61
C SER A 77 28.21 -24.26 -22.88
N PHE A 78 28.79 -25.45 -23.05
CA PHE A 78 29.58 -25.78 -24.24
C PHE A 78 28.91 -26.92 -25.02
N PRO A 79 28.51 -26.71 -26.29
CA PRO A 79 28.60 -25.46 -27.04
C PRO A 79 27.55 -24.42 -26.58
N PRO A 80 27.87 -23.11 -26.64
CA PRO A 80 26.94 -22.06 -26.23
C PRO A 80 25.79 -21.95 -27.23
N ASP A 81 24.56 -21.93 -26.73
CA ASP A 81 23.38 -21.66 -27.53
C ASP A 81 23.09 -20.15 -27.53
N TYR A 82 23.29 -19.49 -28.67
CA TYR A 82 22.97 -18.07 -28.81
C TYR A 82 21.53 -17.82 -29.27
N SER A 83 20.79 -18.85 -29.67
CA SER A 83 19.41 -18.71 -30.14
C SER A 83 18.46 -18.28 -29.02
N ILE A 84 18.80 -18.63 -27.78
CA ILE A 84 18.09 -18.29 -26.53
C ILE A 84 18.35 -16.85 -26.04
N LEU A 85 19.29 -16.12 -26.63
CA LEU A 85 19.67 -14.77 -26.19
C LEU A 85 18.49 -13.80 -26.22
N LEU A 86 17.81 -13.73 -27.37
CA LEU A 86 16.69 -12.81 -27.56
C LEU A 86 15.51 -13.11 -26.61
N PRO A 87 15.08 -14.38 -26.43
CA PRO A 87 14.11 -14.75 -25.40
C PRO A 87 14.46 -14.25 -23.99
N TYR A 88 15.71 -14.45 -23.56
CA TYR A 88 16.15 -14.02 -22.22
C TYR A 88 16.13 -12.50 -22.07
N VAL A 89 16.61 -11.76 -23.07
CA VAL A 89 16.58 -10.29 -23.06
C VAL A 89 15.15 -9.77 -22.92
N ILE A 90 14.21 -10.31 -23.70
CA ILE A 90 12.80 -9.91 -23.65
C ILE A 90 12.20 -10.26 -22.27
N LEU A 91 12.46 -11.46 -21.76
CA LEU A 91 11.94 -11.90 -20.46
C LEU A 91 12.43 -11.03 -19.31
N ILE A 92 13.74 -10.75 -19.26
CA ILE A 92 14.36 -9.90 -18.24
C ILE A 92 13.79 -8.48 -18.33
N LEU A 93 13.61 -7.94 -19.54
CA LEU A 93 13.00 -6.62 -19.75
C LEU A 93 11.58 -6.58 -19.17
N LEU A 94 10.73 -7.55 -19.50
CA LEU A 94 9.35 -7.61 -19.02
C LEU A 94 9.26 -7.74 -17.49
N LEU A 95 10.09 -8.61 -16.90
CA LEU A 95 10.16 -8.77 -15.44
C LEU A 95 10.57 -7.47 -14.73
N ASN A 96 11.56 -6.76 -15.28
CA ASN A 96 12.06 -5.52 -14.71
C ASN A 96 11.13 -4.31 -14.94
N LEU A 97 10.30 -4.33 -15.97
CA LEU A 97 9.26 -3.30 -16.17
C LEU A 97 8.07 -3.49 -15.22
N GLY A 98 7.76 -4.72 -14.82
CA GLY A 98 6.64 -4.99 -13.91
C GLY A 98 6.75 -4.28 -12.56
N THR A 99 7.95 -4.26 -11.96
CA THR A 99 8.21 -3.62 -10.66
C THR A 99 7.93 -2.11 -10.63
N PRO A 100 8.51 -1.27 -11.51
CA PRO A 100 8.24 0.16 -11.55
C PRO A 100 6.77 0.47 -11.90
N ILE A 101 6.14 -0.32 -12.77
CA ILE A 101 4.70 -0.15 -13.08
C ILE A 101 3.84 -0.38 -11.83
N LEU A 102 4.05 -1.49 -11.12
CA LEU A 102 3.34 -1.78 -9.87
C LEU A 102 3.57 -0.71 -8.81
N ARG A 103 4.78 -0.16 -8.76
CA ARG A 103 5.13 0.94 -7.85
C ARG A 103 4.37 2.22 -8.19
N VAL A 104 4.33 2.63 -9.46
CA VAL A 104 3.57 3.81 -9.90
C VAL A 104 2.08 3.64 -9.58
N ILE A 105 1.50 2.48 -9.89
CA ILE A 105 0.09 2.17 -9.57
C ILE A 105 -0.15 2.28 -8.06
N SER A 106 0.77 1.76 -7.24
CA SER A 106 0.65 1.80 -5.77
C SER A 106 0.71 3.23 -5.21
N PHE A 107 1.52 4.11 -5.81
CA PHE A 107 1.59 5.51 -5.40
C PHE A 107 0.35 6.28 -5.85
N MET A 108 -0.08 6.13 -7.10
CA MET A 108 -1.30 6.77 -7.61
C MET A 108 -2.52 6.38 -6.78
N LEU A 109 -2.67 5.10 -6.46
CA LEU A 109 -3.79 4.62 -5.64
C LEU A 109 -3.77 5.15 -4.21
N ARG A 110 -2.63 5.59 -3.68
CA ARG A 110 -2.54 6.18 -2.34
C ARG A 110 -2.95 7.65 -2.32
N GLU A 111 -2.87 8.34 -3.45
CA GLU A 111 -3.16 9.78 -3.57
C GLU A 111 -4.64 10.07 -3.88
N ILE A 112 -5.44 9.05 -4.19
CA ILE A 112 -6.89 9.13 -4.46
C ILE A 112 -7.68 8.86 -3.18
#